data_AF-A0A5C6JUH8-F1
#
_entry.id   AF-A0A5C6JUH8-F1
#
_cell.length_a   1.000
_cell.length_b   1.000
_cell.length_c   1.000
_cell.angle_alpha   90.00
_cell.angle_beta   90.00
_cell.angle_gamma   90.00
#
_symmetry.space_group_name_H-M   'P 1'
#
loop_
_entity.id
_entity.type
_entity.pdbx_description
1 polymer ?
#
loop_
_entity_poly.entity_id
_entity_poly.type
_entity_poly.pdbx_seq_one_letter_code
_entity_poly.pdbx_strand_id
1 'polypeptide(L)'
;MSGSVTQRAAAERRSAVLRCDKNPTWSDANGTLAARFNCHYSNINWGFKISARLQSVITSNVNESGVSWWRNGKRMPKNAGHVVGRSYHFHGTLKPVKHGDHVQFQDYMTFRVRIGGRPGTGSLVWAADVTAKK
;
A
#
# COMPACT_ATOMS: atom_id res chain seq x y z
N MET A 1 -29.79 7.72 21.68
CA MET A 1 -28.55 8.46 21.40
C MET A 1 -27.77 7.66 20.37
N SER A 2 -27.83 8.07 19.10
CA SER A 2 -27.19 7.36 17.99
C SER A 2 -25.86 8.05 17.68
N GLY A 3 -24.74 7.38 17.97
CA GLY A 3 -23.40 7.91 17.79
C GLY A 3 -22.99 7.87 16.33
N SER A 4 -22.86 9.04 15.70
CA SER A 4 -22.31 9.20 14.37
C SER A 4 -20.81 8.88 14.38
N VAL A 5 -20.40 7.89 13.58
CA VAL A 5 -18.98 7.62 13.32
C VAL A 5 -18.47 8.76 12.44
N THR A 6 -17.67 9.65 13.01
CA THR A 6 -16.94 10.65 12.25
C THR A 6 -15.91 9.96 11.37
N GLN A 7 -16.26 9.70 10.11
CA GLN A 7 -15.28 9.54 9.04
C GLN A 7 -14.41 10.80 9.08
N ARG A 8 -13.17 10.65 9.56
CA ARG A 8 -12.15 11.67 9.32
C ARG A 8 -11.99 11.74 7.81
N ALA A 9 -12.51 12.79 7.19
CA ALA A 9 -12.12 13.19 5.86
C ALA A 9 -10.59 13.26 5.87
N ALA A 10 -9.95 12.36 5.13
CA ALA A 10 -8.52 12.43 4.90
C ALA A 10 -8.29 13.79 4.25
N ALA A 11 -7.64 14.71 4.96
CA ALA A 11 -7.15 15.95 4.38
C ALA A 11 -6.47 15.59 3.06
N GLU A 12 -6.85 16.27 1.98
CA GLU A 12 -6.39 16.01 0.62
C GLU A 12 -4.86 16.10 0.61
N ARG A 13 -4.21 14.94 0.82
CA ARG A 13 -2.76 14.85 0.77
C ARG A 13 -2.42 15.14 -0.68
N ARG A 14 -1.84 16.31 -0.95
CA ARG A 14 -1.29 16.64 -2.25
C ARG A 14 -0.49 15.44 -2.76
N SER A 15 -0.78 15.01 -3.99
CA SER A 15 -0.08 13.92 -4.65
C SER A 15 1.43 14.06 -4.49
N ALA A 16 2.08 13.04 -3.95
CA ALA A 16 3.53 13.09 -3.75
C ALA A 16 4.23 12.96 -5.11
N VAL A 17 5.34 13.68 -5.31
CA VAL A 17 6.10 13.55 -6.58
C VAL A 17 7.01 12.33 -6.51
N LEU A 18 6.86 11.42 -7.47
CA LEU A 18 7.72 10.25 -7.63
C LEU A 18 8.69 10.50 -8.80
N ARG A 19 9.94 10.84 -8.47
CA ARG A 19 11.00 11.19 -9.44
C ARG A 19 11.83 9.97 -9.84
N CYS A 20 12.54 10.05 -10.96
CA CYS A 20 13.38 8.94 -11.44
C CYS A 20 14.56 8.61 -10.50
N ASP A 21 15.06 9.62 -9.81
CA ASP A 21 16.27 9.62 -8.98
C ASP A 21 15.97 9.47 -7.48
N LYS A 22 14.69 9.42 -7.09
CA LYS A 22 14.27 9.36 -5.69
C LYS A 22 13.33 8.18 -5.43
N ASN A 23 13.59 7.51 -4.31
CA ASN A 23 12.79 6.38 -3.83
C ASN A 23 12.15 6.79 -2.49
N PRO A 24 11.03 7.52 -2.50
CA PRO A 24 10.35 7.90 -1.28
C PRO A 24 9.85 6.68 -0.51
N THR A 25 9.79 6.85 0.80
CA THR A 25 9.18 5.91 1.73
C THR A 25 8.16 6.64 2.59
N TRP A 26 7.02 5.99 2.85
CA TRP A 26 5.98 6.46 3.73
C TRP A 26 5.73 5.41 4.81
N SER A 27 5.88 5.80 6.07
CA SER A 27 5.71 4.90 7.21
C SER A 27 4.56 5.36 8.09
N ASP A 28 3.83 4.40 8.64
CA ASP A 28 2.86 4.60 9.70
C ASP A 28 2.97 3.47 10.75
N ALA A 29 1.97 3.36 11.64
CA ALA A 29 1.96 2.32 12.67
C ALA A 29 1.85 0.89 12.09
N ASN A 30 1.33 0.74 10.88
CA ASN A 30 1.05 -0.55 10.24
C ASN A 30 2.20 -1.04 9.37
N GLY A 31 3.02 -0.14 8.84
CA GLY A 31 4.18 -0.52 8.04
C GLY A 31 4.86 0.62 7.31
N THR A 32 5.73 0.25 6.38
CA THR A 32 6.48 1.15 5.51
C THR A 32 6.22 0.78 4.07
N LEU A 33 5.69 1.74 3.30
CA LEU A 33 5.56 1.68 1.85
C LEU A 33 6.76 2.38 1.22
N ALA A 34 7.40 1.76 0.24
CA ALA A 34 8.39 2.36 -0.64
C ALA A 34 7.88 2.33 -2.08
N ALA A 35 8.17 3.38 -2.84
CA ALA A 35 7.92 3.37 -4.28
C ALA A 35 9.08 4.02 -5.04
N ARG A 36 9.24 3.61 -6.30
CA ARG A 36 10.21 4.16 -7.24
C ARG A 36 9.60 4.28 -8.61
N PHE A 37 9.70 5.45 -9.22
CA PHE A 37 9.39 5.60 -10.65
C PHE A 37 10.62 5.20 -11.46
N ASN A 38 10.52 4.07 -12.16
CA ASN A 38 11.56 3.54 -13.00
C ASN A 38 11.38 4.06 -14.44
N CYS A 39 11.97 5.22 -14.70
CA CYS A 39 11.77 5.95 -15.95
C CYS A 39 12.26 5.19 -17.20
N HIS A 40 13.33 4.39 -17.07
CA HIS A 40 13.82 3.58 -18.18
C HIS A 40 12.79 2.54 -18.65
N TYR A 41 12.11 1.90 -17.70
CA TYR A 41 11.13 0.84 -17.99
C TYR A 41 9.67 1.33 -17.94
N SER A 42 9.45 2.65 -17.81
CA SER A 42 8.12 3.27 -17.76
C SER A 42 7.17 2.56 -16.79
N ASN A 43 7.62 2.37 -15.54
CA ASN A 43 6.84 1.69 -14.52
C ASN A 43 7.12 2.24 -13.11
N ILE A 44 6.21 1.95 -12.18
CA ILE A 44 6.43 2.18 -10.75
C ILE A 44 6.65 0.83 -10.08
N ASN A 45 7.81 0.66 -9.44
CA ASN A 45 8.03 -0.44 -8.51
C ASN A 45 7.63 0.00 -7.11
N TRP A 46 6.92 -0.86 -6.39
CA TRP A 46 6.49 -0.60 -5.03
C TRP A 46 6.88 -1.77 -4.12
N GLY A 47 7.02 -1.47 -2.84
CA GLY A 47 7.24 -2.48 -1.80
C GLY A 47 6.61 -2.06 -0.48
N PHE A 48 5.97 -2.98 0.23
CA PHE A 48 5.37 -2.75 1.54
C PHE A 48 5.89 -3.76 2.56
N LYS A 49 6.31 -3.26 3.73
CA LYS A 49 6.74 -4.07 4.87
C LYS A 49 5.87 -3.75 6.07
N ILE A 50 5.19 -4.77 6.61
CA ILE A 50 4.39 -4.65 7.84
C ILE A 50 5.32 -4.27 9.00
N SER A 51 4.89 -3.37 9.89
CA SER A 51 5.67 -2.92 11.04
C SER A 51 5.96 -4.08 11.99
N ALA A 52 7.12 -4.06 12.66
CA ALA A 52 7.48 -5.10 13.64
C ALA A 52 6.43 -5.25 14.76
N ARG A 53 5.81 -4.13 15.16
CA ARG A 53 4.73 -4.12 16.16
C ARG A 53 3.48 -4.84 15.69
N LEU A 54 3.06 -4.65 14.44
CA LEU A 54 1.90 -5.37 13.92
C LEU A 54 2.26 -6.83 13.66
N GLN A 55 3.46 -7.13 13.15
CA GLN A 55 3.92 -8.50 12.98
C GLN A 55 3.87 -9.30 14.29
N SER A 56 4.25 -8.72 15.43
CA SER A 56 4.31 -9.46 16.71
C SER A 56 2.96 -10.02 17.16
N VAL A 57 1.84 -9.40 16.76
CA VAL A 57 0.49 -9.85 17.11
C VAL A 57 -0.15 -10.73 16.05
N ILE A 58 0.41 -10.81 14.83
CA ILE A 58 -0.08 -11.67 13.75
C ILE A 58 0.25 -13.14 14.04
N THR A 59 -0.72 -14.03 13.91
CA THR A 59 -0.57 -15.47 14.21
C THR A 59 -0.80 -16.37 12.99
N SER A 60 -0.96 -15.82 11.79
CA SER A 60 -1.15 -16.57 10.55
C SER A 60 -0.28 -16.00 9.42
N ASN A 61 -0.35 -16.64 8.25
CA ASN A 61 0.01 -15.97 7.01
C ASN A 61 -0.91 -14.76 6.76
N VAL A 62 -0.39 -13.81 6.01
CA VAL A 62 -1.08 -12.62 5.54
C VAL A 62 -1.61 -12.91 4.13
N ASN A 63 -2.90 -12.66 3.94
CA ASN A 63 -3.55 -12.70 2.64
C ASN A 63 -3.60 -11.28 2.07
N GLU A 64 -2.80 -11.05 1.04
CA GLU A 64 -2.77 -9.83 0.23
C GLU A 64 -3.76 -9.98 -0.93
N SER A 65 -4.65 -9.00 -1.06
CA SER A 65 -5.64 -9.01 -2.14
C SER A 65 -4.98 -8.83 -3.51
N GLY A 66 -3.91 -8.01 -3.56
CA GLY A 66 -3.21 -7.56 -4.74
C GLY A 66 -3.46 -6.08 -4.97
N VAL A 67 -2.45 -5.36 -5.44
CA VAL A 67 -2.53 -3.90 -5.55
C VAL A 67 -3.54 -3.48 -6.61
N SER A 68 -4.57 -2.74 -6.18
CA SER A 68 -5.48 -2.02 -7.06
C SER A 68 -4.91 -0.64 -7.33
N TRP A 69 -4.94 -0.21 -8.58
CA TRP A 69 -4.36 1.07 -8.96
C TRP A 69 -5.09 1.73 -10.12
N TRP A 70 -4.90 3.04 -10.20
CA TRP A 70 -5.46 3.94 -11.18
C TRP A 70 -4.36 4.79 -11.77
N ARG A 71 -4.49 5.09 -13.05
CA ARG A 71 -3.60 5.98 -13.78
C ARG A 71 -4.45 7.04 -14.47
N ASN A 72 -4.24 8.30 -14.12
CA ASN A 72 -5.04 9.45 -14.57
C ASN A 72 -6.54 9.19 -14.38
N GLY A 73 -6.92 8.70 -13.19
CA GLY A 73 -8.30 8.34 -12.85
C GLY A 73 -8.83 7.03 -13.46
N LYS A 74 -8.14 6.43 -14.45
CA LYS A 74 -8.56 5.16 -15.06
C LYS A 74 -8.06 3.97 -14.25
N ARG A 75 -8.97 3.08 -13.84
CA ARG A 75 -8.63 1.81 -13.17
C ARG A 75 -7.82 0.91 -14.10
N MET A 76 -6.75 0.34 -13.56
CA MET A 76 -5.83 -0.54 -14.27
C MET A 76 -5.96 -1.99 -13.77
N PRO A 77 -5.47 -2.99 -14.53
CA PRO A 77 -5.42 -4.37 -14.06
C PRO A 77 -4.63 -4.48 -12.75
N LYS A 78 -5.24 -5.16 -11.78
CA LYS A 78 -4.70 -5.37 -10.43
C LYS A 78 -3.41 -6.19 -10.48
N ASN A 79 -2.48 -5.98 -9.55
CA ASN A 79 -1.41 -6.96 -9.29
C ASN A 79 -2.00 -8.25 -8.70
N ALA A 80 -1.25 -9.35 -8.78
CA ALA A 80 -1.67 -10.63 -8.20
C ALA A 80 -1.72 -10.52 -6.67
N GLY A 81 -2.67 -11.25 -6.06
CA GLY A 81 -2.70 -11.44 -4.62
C GLY A 81 -1.80 -12.60 -4.20
N HIS A 82 -1.42 -12.62 -2.93
CA HIS A 82 -0.52 -13.61 -2.36
C HIS A 82 -0.95 -14.02 -0.94
N VAL A 83 -0.61 -15.24 -0.53
CA VAL A 83 -0.72 -15.70 0.86
C VAL A 83 0.67 -16.07 1.35
N VAL A 84 1.25 -15.25 2.22
CA VAL A 84 2.67 -15.32 2.60
C VAL A 84 2.87 -15.04 4.08
N GLY A 85 4.08 -15.32 4.60
CA GLY A 85 4.41 -15.05 5.99
C GLY A 85 4.37 -13.56 6.32
N ARG A 86 4.05 -13.22 7.59
CA ARG A 86 3.95 -11.84 8.09
C ARG A 86 5.21 -10.97 7.93
N SER A 87 6.38 -11.60 7.75
CA SER A 87 7.67 -10.93 7.54
C SER A 87 8.00 -10.68 6.07
N TYR A 88 7.15 -11.14 5.14
CA TYR A 88 7.36 -10.99 3.70
C TYR A 88 7.43 -9.51 3.30
N HIS A 89 8.29 -9.22 2.32
CA HIS A 89 8.33 -7.93 1.66
C HIS A 89 7.43 -7.98 0.44
N PHE A 90 6.19 -7.52 0.61
CA PHE A 90 5.22 -7.39 -0.48
C PHE A 90 5.76 -6.41 -1.51
N HIS A 91 5.66 -6.74 -2.79
CA HIS A 91 6.19 -5.90 -3.84
C HIS A 91 5.52 -6.20 -5.18
N GLY A 92 5.63 -5.25 -6.10
CA GLY A 92 5.12 -5.42 -7.44
C GLY A 92 5.48 -4.26 -8.34
N THR A 93 4.89 -4.28 -9.53
CA THR A 93 5.14 -3.30 -10.58
C THR A 93 3.82 -2.81 -11.16
N LEU A 94 3.67 -1.49 -11.25
CA LEU A 94 2.58 -0.82 -11.95
C LEU A 94 3.10 -0.37 -13.31
N LYS A 95 2.54 -0.91 -14.38
CA LYS A 95 2.94 -0.56 -15.75
C LYS A 95 1.76 -0.60 -16.71
N PRO A 96 1.77 0.26 -17.75
CA PRO A 96 2.75 1.32 -18.01
C PRO A 96 2.52 2.57 -17.14
N VAL A 97 3.56 3.34 -16.85
CA VAL A 97 3.50 4.67 -16.22
C VAL A 97 4.47 5.60 -16.96
N LYS A 98 4.00 6.79 -17.34
CA LYS A 98 4.75 7.82 -18.06
C LYS A 98 4.98 9.04 -17.18
N HIS A 99 5.92 9.89 -17.57
CA HIS A 99 6.07 11.21 -16.97
C HIS A 99 4.77 12.00 -17.09
N GLY A 100 4.37 12.67 -16.01
CA GLY A 100 3.13 13.43 -15.91
C GLY A 100 1.94 12.59 -15.44
N ASP A 101 2.02 11.25 -15.44
CA ASP A 101 0.92 10.42 -14.98
C ASP A 101 0.68 10.62 -13.48
N HIS A 102 -0.58 10.84 -13.12
CA HIS A 102 -1.09 10.74 -11.77
C HIS A 102 -1.47 9.29 -11.51
N VAL A 103 -0.91 8.70 -10.44
CA VAL A 103 -1.06 7.29 -10.11
C VAL A 103 -1.50 7.16 -8.67
N GLN A 104 -2.62 6.48 -8.47
CA GLN A 104 -3.14 6.11 -7.15
C GLN A 104 -3.10 4.61 -7.03
N PHE A 105 -2.65 4.08 -5.90
CA PHE A 105 -2.56 2.64 -5.70
C PHE A 105 -2.69 2.27 -4.22
N GLN A 106 -3.30 1.12 -3.97
CA GLN A 106 -3.58 0.61 -2.63
C GLN A 106 -3.68 -0.90 -2.61
N ASP A 107 -3.49 -1.49 -1.44
CA ASP A 107 -3.81 -2.88 -1.17
C ASP A 107 -4.60 -3.04 0.14
N TYR A 108 -5.29 -4.17 0.24
CA TYR A 108 -6.00 -4.64 1.41
C TYR A 108 -5.46 -6.00 1.81
N MET A 109 -4.99 -6.10 3.05
CA MET A 109 -4.42 -7.33 3.61
C MET A 109 -5.24 -7.80 4.81
N THR A 110 -5.38 -9.12 4.95
CA THR A 110 -6.07 -9.76 6.07
C THR A 110 -5.23 -10.85 6.70
N PHE A 111 -5.41 -11.05 8.00
CA PHE A 111 -4.64 -12.01 8.78
C PHE A 111 -5.33 -12.31 10.12
N ARG A 112 -4.89 -13.35 10.82
CA ARG A 112 -5.29 -13.64 12.20
C ARG A 112 -4.35 -12.96 13.17
N VAL A 113 -4.91 -12.49 14.28
CA VAL A 113 -4.16 -11.84 15.37
C VAL A 113 -4.47 -12.50 16.71
N ARG A 114 -3.60 -12.27 17.69
CA ARG A 114 -3.87 -12.53 19.10
C ARG A 114 -3.52 -11.29 19.92
N ILE A 115 -4.52 -10.68 20.55
CA ILE A 115 -4.38 -9.46 21.35
C ILE A 115 -4.95 -9.72 22.73
N GLY A 116 -4.16 -9.49 23.79
CA GLY A 116 -4.57 -9.79 25.17
C GLY A 116 -4.98 -11.25 25.38
N GLY A 117 -4.31 -12.19 24.68
CA GLY A 117 -4.62 -13.62 24.71
C GLY A 117 -5.80 -14.05 23.83
N ARG A 118 -6.62 -13.12 23.32
CA ARG A 118 -7.82 -13.41 22.54
C ARG A 118 -7.54 -13.47 21.04
N PRO A 119 -7.98 -14.53 20.32
CA PRO A 119 -7.83 -14.60 18.86
C PRO A 119 -8.80 -13.65 18.16
N GLY A 120 -8.37 -13.08 17.03
CA GLY A 120 -9.17 -12.14 16.23
C GLY A 120 -8.74 -12.09 14.76
N THR A 121 -9.50 -11.36 13.93
CA THR A 121 -9.11 -11.03 12.55
C THR A 121 -8.54 -9.62 12.55
N GLY A 122 -7.36 -9.46 11.95
CA GLY A 122 -6.81 -8.16 11.62
C GLY A 122 -6.93 -7.89 10.13
N SER A 123 -7.02 -6.61 9.79
CA SER A 123 -6.86 -6.14 8.42
C SER A 123 -6.08 -4.84 8.41
N LEU A 124 -5.41 -4.56 7.29
CA LEU A 124 -4.76 -3.28 7.05
C LEU A 124 -4.98 -2.85 5.61
N VAL A 125 -5.03 -1.54 5.42
CA VAL A 125 -5.00 -0.87 4.11
C VAL A 125 -3.78 0.02 4.10
N TRP A 126 -3.04 -0.01 3.02
CA TRP A 126 -2.05 1.02 2.71
C TRP A 126 -2.36 1.60 1.33
N ALA A 127 -2.03 2.86 1.13
CA ALA A 127 -2.30 3.57 -0.11
C ALA A 127 -1.26 4.64 -0.37
N ALA A 128 -1.06 4.96 -1.64
CA ALA A 128 -0.29 6.11 -2.10
C ALA A 128 -0.99 6.80 -3.27
N ASP A 129 -0.78 8.11 -3.32
CA ASP A 129 -1.19 9.00 -4.39
C ASP A 129 0.07 9.75 -4.85
N VAL A 130 0.49 9.52 -6.09
CA VAL A 130 1.73 10.05 -6.64
C VAL A 130 1.57 10.63 -8.03
N THR A 131 2.41 11.60 -8.38
CA THR A 131 2.59 12.06 -9.75
C THR A 131 3.99 11.68 -10.21
N ALA A 132 4.08 10.89 -11.28
CA ALA A 132 5.32 10.45 -11.89
C ALA A 132 6.00 11.64 -12.59
N LYS A 133 7.21 12.02 -12.17
CA LYS A 133 7.97 13.12 -12.79
C LYS A 133 9.39 12.68 -13.10
N LYS A 134 10.04 13.45 -13.97
CA LYS A 134 11.47 13.27 -14.23
C LYS A 134 12.28 13.62 -12.99
#